data_AF-A0A9D4LS14-F1
#
_entry.id   AF-A0A9D4LS14-F1
#
_cell.length_a   1.000
_cell.length_b   1.000
_cell.length_c   1.000
_cell.angle_alpha   90.00
_cell.angle_beta   90.00
_cell.angle_gamma   90.00
#
_symmetry.space_group_name_H-M   'P 1'
#
loop_
_entity.id
_entity.type
_entity.pdbx_description
1 polymer ?
#
loop_
_entity_poly.entity_id
_entity_poly.type
_entity_poly.pdbx_seq_one_letter_code
_entity_poly.pdbx_strand_id
1 'polypeptide(L)' 'MDIDKLLTFNDNITRGHIYQIVKVLCNKSLRLNSFPHRCINDWNKLPEDIVLSDSINIFKSKLDKLWYPERFSLEEMY' A
#
# COMPACT_ATOMS: atom_id res chain seq x y z
N MET A 1 23.16 -4.14 -4.55
CA MET A 1 21.73 -3.84 -4.79
C MET A 1 21.37 -2.80 -3.76
N ASP A 2 21.25 -1.53 -4.14
CA ASP A 2 20.83 -0.46 -3.22
C ASP A 2 19.39 -0.72 -2.77
N ILE A 3 19.20 -0.90 -1.47
CA ILE A 3 17.88 -1.02 -0.85
C ILE A 3 17.09 0.29 -1.07
N ASP A 4 17.79 1.42 -1.10
CA ASP A 4 17.21 2.76 -1.30
C ASP A 4 16.63 2.99 -2.71
N LYS A 5 16.96 2.13 -3.69
CA LYS A 5 16.33 2.16 -5.02
C LYS A 5 15.06 1.32 -5.11
N LEU A 6 14.71 0.60 -4.05
CA LEU A 6 13.56 -0.30 -4.05
C LEU A 6 12.24 0.45 -3.85
N LEU A 7 12.25 1.46 -2.98
CA LEU A 7 11.10 2.29 -2.60
C LEU A 7 11.56 3.74 -2.48
N THR A 8 10.90 4.64 -3.19
CA THR A 8 11.21 6.08 -3.15
C THR A 8 9.94 6.83 -2.78
N PHE A 9 10.01 7.67 -1.75
CA PHE A 9 8.89 8.51 -1.35
C PHE A 9 8.63 9.59 -2.40
N ASN A 10 7.37 9.98 -2.55
CA ASN A 10 7.02 11.08 -3.41
C ASN A 10 7.14 12.39 -2.61
N ASP A 11 8.11 13.23 -2.95
CA ASP A 11 8.28 14.54 -2.28
C ASP A 11 7.37 15.63 -2.86
N ASN A 12 6.68 15.35 -3.98
CA ASN A 12 5.85 16.31 -4.71
C ASN A 12 4.39 15.84 -4.80
N ILE A 13 3.76 15.65 -3.64
CA ILE A 13 2.39 15.13 -3.55
C ILE A 13 1.39 16.28 -3.62
N THR A 14 0.55 16.28 -4.65
CA THR A 14 -0.58 17.23 -4.78
C THR A 14 -1.94 16.55 -4.58
N ARG A 15 -1.97 15.21 -4.45
CA ARG A 15 -3.17 14.38 -4.30
C ARG A 15 -2.86 13.10 -3.52
N GLY A 16 -3.78 12.64 -2.67
CA GLY A 16 -3.56 11.49 -1.80
C GLY A 16 -2.93 11.86 -0.46
N HIS A 17 -2.26 10.92 0.19
CA HIS A 17 -1.65 11.13 1.52
C HIS A 17 -0.15 11.41 1.43
N ILE A 18 0.41 12.08 2.44
CA ILE A 18 1.82 12.56 2.47
C ILE A 18 2.90 11.45 2.43
N TYR A 19 2.52 10.19 2.63
CA TYR A 19 3.45 9.05 2.67
C TYR A 19 3.40 8.18 1.42
N GLN A 20 2.87 8.69 0.31
CA GLN A 20 2.81 7.93 -0.93
C GLN A 20 4.20 7.54 -1.45
N ILE A 21 4.28 6.34 -2.01
CA ILE A 21 5.51 5.78 -2.59
C ILE A 21 5.41 5.88 -4.12
N VAL A 22 6.48 6.34 -4.76
CA VAL A 22 6.58 6.40 -6.22
C VAL A 22 6.60 4.98 -6.79
N LYS A 23 5.60 4.64 -7.58
CA LYS A 23 5.57 3.39 -8.32
C LYS A 23 6.39 3.50 -9.60
N VAL A 24 7.61 2.97 -9.58
CA VAL A 24 8.47 2.93 -10.77
C VAL A 24 7.90 1.98 -11.81
N LEU A 25 7.68 2.46 -13.04
CA LEU A 25 7.23 1.61 -14.15
C LEU A 25 8.19 0.44 -14.38
N CYS A 26 7.65 -0.73 -14.66
CA CYS A 26 8.43 -1.92 -14.93
C CYS A 26 7.83 -2.72 -16.10
N ASN A 27 8.68 -3.11 -17.04
CA ASN A 27 8.26 -3.85 -18.24
C ASN A 27 8.38 -5.37 -18.07
N LYS A 28 9.08 -5.83 -17.02
CA LYS A 28 9.30 -7.25 -16.74
C LYS A 28 8.30 -7.74 -15.70
N SER A 29 7.57 -8.81 -16.01
CA SER A 29 6.63 -9.47 -15.09
C SER A 29 7.28 -9.89 -13.77
N LEU A 30 8.56 -10.31 -13.79
CA LEU A 30 9.32 -10.65 -12.59
C LEU A 30 9.40 -9.50 -11.59
N ARG A 31 9.63 -8.27 -12.07
CA ARG A 31 9.70 -7.08 -11.20
C ARG A 31 8.30 -6.59 -10.82
N LEU A 32 7.34 -6.67 -11.74
CA LEU A 32 5.93 -6.35 -11.50
C LEU A 32 5.34 -7.22 -10.37
N ASN A 33 5.64 -8.51 -10.41
CA ASN A 33 5.18 -9.51 -9.44
C ASN A 33 6.12 -9.64 -8.23
N SER A 34 7.09 -8.72 -8.08
CA SER A 34 7.89 -8.69 -6.87
C SER A 34 7.07 -8.13 -5.70
N PHE A 35 7.33 -8.63 -4.50
CA PHE A 35 6.63 -8.19 -3.29
C PHE A 35 6.63 -6.65 -3.10
N PRO A 36 7.78 -5.95 -3.20
CA PRO A 36 7.82 -4.49 -3.00
C PRO A 36 6.94 -3.75 -3.99
N HIS A 37 6.91 -4.20 -5.25
CA HIS A 37 6.14 -3.54 -6.30
C HIS A 37 4.62 -3.72 -6.15
N ARG A 38 4.17 -4.87 -5.60
CA ARG A 38 2.76 -5.09 -5.29
C ARG A 38 2.33 -4.25 -4.09
N CYS A 39 3.10 -4.26 -3.00
CA CYS A 39 2.78 -3.54 -1.77
C CYS A 39 2.64 -2.03 -1.97
N ILE A 40 3.36 -1.42 -2.91
CA ILE A 40 3.20 0.01 -3.25
C ILE A 40 1.75 0.33 -3.67
N ASN A 41 1.08 -0.57 -4.39
CA ASN A 41 -0.29 -0.34 -4.83
C ASN A 41 -1.25 -0.34 -3.65
N ASP A 42 -1.10 -1.31 -2.76
CA ASP A 42 -1.97 -1.45 -1.60
C ASP A 42 -1.77 -0.27 -0.64
N TRP A 43 -0.50 0.12 -0.42
CA TRP A 43 -0.14 1.29 0.38
C TRP A 43 -0.73 2.59 -0.19
N ASN A 44 -0.50 2.88 -1.47
CA ASN A 44 -0.97 4.13 -2.08
C ASN A 44 -2.50 4.22 -2.23
N LYS A 45 -3.21 3.10 -2.13
CA LYS A 45 -4.68 3.05 -2.08
C LYS A 45 -5.25 3.37 -0.70
N LEU A 46 -4.42 3.36 0.35
CA LEU A 46 -4.90 3.62 1.71
C LEU A 46 -5.39 5.08 1.83
N PRO A 47 -6.53 5.29 2.51
CA PRO A 47 -7.00 6.63 2.85
C PRO A 47 -6.03 7.34 3.78
N GLU A 48 -5.92 8.65 3.62
CA GLU A 48 -5.06 9.51 4.45
C GLU A 48 -5.39 9.40 5.94
N ASP A 49 -6.68 9.33 6.31
CA ASP A 49 -7.13 9.14 7.71
C ASP A 49 -6.62 7.84 8.36
N ILE A 50 -6.39 6.80 7.55
CA ILE A 50 -5.79 5.55 8.06
C ILE A 50 -4.30 5.76 8.23
N VAL A 51 -3.61 6.25 7.21
CA VAL A 51 -2.15 6.40 7.22
C VAL A 51 -1.66 7.40 8.27
N LEU A 52 -2.42 8.48 8.50
CA LEU A 52 -2.12 9.52 9.50
C LEU A 52 -2.65 9.21 10.91
N SER A 53 -3.02 7.97 11.21
CA SER A 53 -3.50 7.59 12.53
C SER A 53 -2.46 7.88 13.63
N ASP A 54 -2.89 8.50 14.73
CA ASP A 54 -2.01 8.93 15.84
C ASP A 54 -1.30 7.77 16.58
N SER A 55 -1.78 6.53 16.41
CA SER A 55 -1.22 5.34 17.06
C SER A 55 -1.25 4.13 16.14
N ILE A 56 -0.24 3.27 16.30
CA ILE A 56 -0.13 1.99 15.60
C ILE A 56 -1.37 1.11 15.82
N ASN A 57 -1.97 1.15 17.01
CA ASN A 57 -3.17 0.35 17.29
C ASN A 57 -4.38 0.86 16.51
N ILE A 58 -4.54 2.17 16.40
CA ILE A 58 -5.60 2.80 15.62
C ILE A 58 -5.41 2.48 14.14
N PHE A 59 -4.17 2.60 13.65
CA PHE A 59 -3.81 2.21 12.29
C PHE A 59 -4.21 0.75 11.99
N LYS A 60 -3.79 -0.20 12.83
CA LYS A 60 -4.13 -1.63 12.67
C LYS A 60 -5.65 -1.85 12.65
N SER A 61 -6.38 -1.28 13.60
CA SER A 61 -7.83 -1.43 13.67
C SER A 61 -8.56 -0.82 12.46
N LYS A 62 -8.12 0.32 11.95
CA LYS A 62 -8.70 0.93 10.74
C LYS A 62 -8.35 0.12 9.48
N LEU A 63 -7.11 -0.36 9.39
CA LEU A 63 -6.64 -1.19 8.28
C LEU A 63 -7.40 -2.52 8.22
N ASP A 64 -7.58 -3.19 9.37
CA ASP A 64 -8.34 -4.43 9.45
C ASP A 64 -9.80 -4.22 9.01
N LYS A 65 -10.43 -3.10 9.37
CA LYS A 65 -11.78 -2.75 8.91
C LYS A 65 -11.84 -2.51 7.41
N LEU A 66 -10.83 -1.86 6.84
CA LEU A 66 -10.76 -1.58 5.39
C LEU A 66 -10.67 -2.88 4.58
N TRP A 67 -9.88 -3.84 5.05
CA TRP A 67 -9.66 -5.12 4.36
C TRP A 67 -10.61 -6.24 4.78
N TYR A 68 -11.41 -6.04 5.83
CA TYR A 68 -12.44 -7.00 6.25
C TYR A 68 -13.34 -7.51 5.11
N PRO A 69 -13.91 -6.65 4.23
CA PRO A 69 -14.73 -7.12 3.11
C PRO A 69 -13.93 -7.91 2.05
N GLU A 70 -12.65 -7.59 1.83
CA GLU A 70 -11.79 -8.29 0.86
C GLU A 70 -11.24 -9.61 1.42
N ARG A 71 -11.10 -9.73 2.75
CA ARG A 71 -10.51 -10.89 3.44
C ARG A 71 -11.50 -12.05 3.62
N PHE A 72 -12.80 -11.78 3.59
CA PHE A 72 -13.86 -12.76 3.78
C PHE A 72 -14.91 -12.68 2.65
N SER A 73 -14.48 -12.70 1.39
CA SER A 73 -15.39 -13.11 0.31
C SER A 73 -15.78 -14.56 0.56
N LEU A 74 -16.84 -14.76 1.33
CA LEU A 74 -17.43 -16.05 1.70
C LEU A 74 -18.05 -16.80 0.50
N GLU A 75 -17.78 -16.36 -0.73
CA GLU A 75 -18.20 -17.03 -1.96
C GLU A 75 -17.29 -18.22 -2.35
N GLU A 76 -16.09 -18.35 -1.77
CA GLU A 76 -15.14 -19.43 -2.09
C GLU A 76 -15.16 -20.60 -1.08
N MET A 77 -16.13 -20.63 -0.16
CA MET A 77 -16.21 -21.64 0.92
C MET A 77 -17.53 -22.45 0.95
N TYR A 78 -18.38 -22.35 -0.08
CA TYR A 78 -19.52 -23.24 -0.32
C TYR A 78 -19.68 -23.59 -1.80
#